data_AF-A0A2K9LBU3-F1
#
_entry.id   AF-A0A2K9LBU3-F1
#
_cell.length_a   1.000
_cell.length_b   1.000
_cell.length_c   1.000
_cell.angle_alpha   90.00
_cell.angle_beta   90.00
_cell.angle_gamma   90.00
#
_symmetry.space_group_name_H-M   'P 1'
#
loop_
_entity.id
_entity.type
_entity.pdbx_description
1 polymer ?
#
loop_
_entity_poly.entity_id
_entity_poly.type
_entity_poly.pdbx_seq_one_letter_code
_entity_poly.pdbx_strand_id
1 'polypeptide(L)' 'MNEDVTVTIAHVRAAGLCVPGARTWFARQGLDFRAFLAQGLPASVLLATGDAMAARVVEVARRAHEEPR' A
#
# COMPACT_ATOMS: atom_id res chain seq x y z
N MET A 1 12.01 -15.86 -4.12
CA MET A 1 10.58 -15.90 -3.77
C MET A 1 10.30 -14.54 -3.18
N ASN A 2 9.56 -13.67 -3.88
CA ASN A 2 9.31 -12.32 -3.37
C ASN A 2 8.40 -12.44 -2.16
N GLU A 3 8.92 -12.18 -0.97
CA GLU A 3 8.13 -11.95 0.22
C GLU A 3 7.06 -10.89 -0.12
N ASP A 4 5.80 -11.27 -0.07
CA ASP A 4 4.71 -10.38 -0.44
C ASP A 4 4.45 -9.45 0.75
N VAL A 5 5.22 -8.34 0.79
CA VAL A 5 5.23 -7.41 1.91
C VAL A 5 3.81 -6.89 2.18
N THR A 6 3.39 -6.97 3.44
CA THR A 6 2.10 -6.42 3.85
C THR A 6 2.18 -4.90 3.89
N VAL A 7 1.39 -4.28 3.02
CA VAL A 7 1.25 -2.82 2.95
C VAL A 7 0.22 -2.38 3.99
N THR A 8 0.57 -1.34 4.74
CA THR A 8 -0.29 -0.74 5.77
C THR A 8 -0.44 0.76 5.54
N ILE A 9 -1.33 1.40 6.30
CA ILE A 9 -1.55 2.86 6.22
C ILE A 9 -0.29 3.66 6.57
N ALA A 10 0.64 3.09 7.36
CA ALA A 10 1.91 3.73 7.65
C ALA A 10 2.75 3.90 6.38
N HIS A 11 2.82 2.88 5.53
CA HIS A 11 3.53 2.94 4.25
C HIS A 11 2.88 3.93 3.28
N VAL A 12 1.54 3.98 3.25
CA VAL A 12 0.78 4.96 2.45
C VAL A 12 1.12 6.39 2.87
N ARG A 13 1.17 6.66 4.19
CA ARG A 13 1.56 7.97 4.72
C ARG A 13 3.02 8.31 4.43
N ALA A 14 3.93 7.34 4.60
CA ALA A 14 5.35 7.49 4.28
C ALA A 14 5.60 7.73 2.78
N ALA A 15 4.74 7.21 1.90
CA ALA A 15 4.74 7.51 0.47
C ALA A 15 4.24 8.94 0.12
N GLY A 16 3.79 9.71 1.12
CA GLY A 16 3.32 11.09 0.95
C GLY A 16 1.84 11.22 0.58
N LEU A 17 1.04 10.16 0.74
CA LEU A 17 -0.40 10.21 0.47
C LEU A 17 -1.16 10.70 1.70
N CYS A 18 -2.08 11.64 1.49
CA CYS A 18 -3.02 12.08 2.50
C CYS A 18 -4.17 11.04 2.65
N VAL A 19 -4.73 10.91 3.86
CA VAL A 19 -5.80 9.93 4.15
C VAL A 19 -7.03 10.10 3.23
N PRO A 20 -7.53 11.32 2.94
CA PRO A 20 -8.65 11.48 2.01
C PRO A 20 -8.32 11.06 0.57
N GLY A 21 -7.09 11.37 0.13
CA GLY A 21 -6.59 10.98 -1.18
C GLY A 21 -6.44 9.47 -1.32
N ALA A 22 -5.85 8.82 -0.31
CA ALA A 22 -5.73 7.36 -0.25
C ALA A 22 -7.11 6.69 -0.29
N ARG A 23 -8.09 7.17 0.48
CA ARG A 23 -9.45 6.60 0.46
C ARG A 23 -10.09 6.70 -0.93
N THR A 24 -9.96 7.84 -1.59
CA THR A 24 -10.51 8.06 -2.94
C THR A 24 -9.79 7.19 -3.98
N TRP A 25 -8.47 7.07 -3.86
CA TRP A 25 -7.66 6.21 -4.70
C TRP A 25 -8.06 4.73 -4.56
N PHE A 26 -8.19 4.23 -3.33
CA PHE A 26 -8.66 2.87 -3.06
C PHE A 26 -10.02 2.58 -3.69
N ALA A 27 -10.97 3.51 -3.57
CA ALA A 27 -12.29 3.37 -4.19
C ALA A 27 -12.23 3.31 -5.72
N ARG A 28 -11.31 4.06 -6.37
CA ARG A 28 -11.09 4.00 -7.82
C ARG A 28 -10.51 2.67 -8.27
N GLN A 29 -9.67 2.06 -7.43
CA GLN A 29 -9.07 0.75 -7.68
C GLN A 29 -9.98 -0.43 -7.31
N GLY A 30 -11.20 -0.16 -6.81
CA GLY A 30 -12.12 -1.21 -6.35
C GLY A 30 -11.66 -1.92 -5.07
N LEU A 31 -10.75 -1.31 -4.32
CA LEU A 31 -10.19 -1.86 -3.09
C LEU A 31 -10.92 -1.32 -1.85
N ASP A 32 -11.13 -2.18 -0.86
CA ASP A 32 -11.77 -1.78 0.39
C ASP A 32 -10.76 -1.13 1.35
N PHE A 33 -10.88 0.20 1.50
CA PHE A 33 -10.04 0.97 2.41
C PHE A 33 -10.24 0.60 3.88
N ARG A 34 -11.45 0.20 4.31
CA ARG A 34 -11.69 -0.22 5.70
C ARG A 34 -11.04 -1.56 5.99
N ALA A 35 -11.18 -2.53 5.08
CA ALA A 35 -10.52 -3.83 5.21
C ALA A 35 -9.00 -3.65 5.28
N PHE A 36 -8.44 -2.78 4.42
CA PHE A 36 -7.03 -2.41 4.42
C PHE A 36 -6.55 -1.81 5.75
N LEU A 37 -7.34 -0.95 6.40
CA LEU A 37 -6.96 -0.38 7.70
C LEU A 37 -6.92 -1.44 8.82
N ALA A 38 -7.75 -2.47 8.74
CA ALA A 38 -7.83 -3.50 9.75
C ALA A 38 -6.71 -4.55 9.63
N GLN A 39 -6.41 -4.99 8.41
CA GLN A 39 -5.51 -6.14 8.16
C GLN A 39 -4.32 -5.83 7.24
N GLY A 40 -4.29 -4.66 6.60
CA GLY A 40 -3.35 -4.37 5.51
C GLY A 40 -3.75 -5.06 4.21
N LEU A 41 -2.88 -4.96 3.19
CA LEU A 41 -3.03 -5.67 1.92
C LEU A 41 -1.67 -6.17 1.42
N PRO A 42 -1.61 -7.30 0.70
CA PRO A 42 -0.38 -7.73 0.04
C PRO A 42 0.07 -6.72 -1.01
N ALA A 43 1.39 -6.53 -1.13
CA ALA A 43 1.97 -5.70 -2.17
C ALA A 43 1.54 -6.13 -3.59
N SER A 44 1.42 -7.43 -3.84
CA SER A 44 0.92 -7.98 -5.11
C SER A 44 -0.46 -7.45 -5.51
N VAL A 45 -1.39 -7.31 -4.55
CA VAL A 45 -2.74 -6.79 -4.82
C VAL A 45 -2.68 -5.34 -5.29
N LEU A 46 -1.82 -4.52 -4.68
CA LEU A 46 -1.61 -3.15 -5.13
C LEU A 46 -0.93 -3.11 -6.49
N LEU A 47 0.09 -3.94 -6.74
CA LEU A 47 0.77 -3.98 -8.04
C LEU A 47 -0.15 -4.46 -9.18
N ALA A 48 -1.11 -5.35 -8.88
CA ALA A 48 -2.08 -5.84 -9.84
C ALA A 48 -3.02 -4.72 -10.37
N THR A 49 -3.16 -3.61 -9.64
CA THR A 49 -3.93 -2.44 -10.12
C THR A 49 -3.25 -1.72 -11.29
N GLY A 50 -1.94 -1.93 -11.51
CA GLY A 50 -1.17 -1.20 -12.52
C GLY A 50 -0.99 0.29 -12.24
N ASP A 51 -1.34 0.75 -11.03
CA ASP A 51 -1.31 2.15 -10.65
C ASP A 51 0.09 2.59 -10.19
N ALA A 52 0.55 3.76 -10.67
CA ALA A 52 1.87 4.29 -10.32
C ALA A 52 2.00 4.64 -8.83
N MET A 53 0.91 5.05 -8.16
CA MET A 53 0.90 5.27 -6.71
C MET A 53 0.97 3.94 -5.95
N ALA A 54 0.32 2.88 -6.44
CA ALA A 54 0.46 1.54 -5.86
C ALA A 54 1.93 1.10 -5.87
N ALA A 55 2.62 1.24 -7.00
CA ALA A 55 4.04 0.90 -7.12
C ALA A 55 4.90 1.67 -6.11
N ARG A 56 4.67 2.99 -5.97
CA ARG A 56 5.37 3.84 -4.98
C ARG A 56 5.14 3.39 -3.54
N VAL A 57 3.89 3.08 -3.16
CA VAL A 57 3.56 2.61 -1.80
C VAL A 57 4.22 1.26 -1.52
N VAL A 58 4.21 0.36 -2.49
CA VAL A 58 4.85 -0.96 -2.38
C VAL A 58 6.36 -0.83 -2.22
N GLU A 59 7.00 0.09 -2.93
CA GLU A 59 8.43 0.34 -2.77
C GLU A 59 8.77 0.84 -1.36
N VAL A 60 7.97 1.78 -0.82
CA VAL A 60 8.13 2.24 0.57
C VAL A 60 7.95 1.10 1.57
N ALA A 61 6.96 0.25 1.36
CA ALA A 61 6.71 -0.92 2.22
C ALA A 61 7.89 -1.91 2.19
N ARG A 62 8.46 -2.18 1.00
CA ARG A 62 9.63 -3.05 0.85
C ARG A 62 10.84 -2.51 1.59
N ARG A 63 11.16 -1.23 1.42
CA ARG A 63 12.27 -0.57 2.13
C ARG A 63 12.09 -0.64 3.64
N ALA A 64 10.88 -0.42 4.14
CA ALA A 64 10.58 -0.53 5.57
C ALA A 64 10.67 -1.97 6.12
N HIS A 65 10.56 -2.98 5.26
CA HIS A 65 10.71 -4.38 5.63
C HIS A 65 12.17 -4.87 5.54
N GLU A 66 12.97 -4.24 4.69
CA GLU A 66 14.41 -4.50 4.54
C GLU A 66 15.25 -3.77 5.59
N GLU A 67 14.80 -2.63 6.13
CA GLU A 67 15.43 -1.99 7.27
C GLU A 67 15.03 -2.71 8.57
N PRO A 68 15.94 -3.48 9.22
CA PRO A 68 15.68 -3.99 10.54
C PRO A 68 15.85 -2.83 11.52
N ARG A 69 14.76 -2.40 12.14
CA ARG A 69 14.82 -1.56 13.35
C ARG A 69 15.11 -2.42 14.57
#